data_AF-A0A4R6P6S9-F1
#
_entry.id   AF-A0A4R6P6S9-F1
#
_cell.length_a   1.000
_cell.length_b   1.000
_cell.length_c   1.000
_cell.angle_alpha   90.00
_cell.angle_beta   90.00
_cell.angle_gamma   90.00
#
_symmetry.space_group_name_H-M   'P 1'
#
loop_
_entity.id
_entity.type
_entity.pdbx_description
1 polymer ?
#
loop_
_entity_poly.entity_id
_entity_poly.type
_entity_poly.pdbx_seq_one_letter_code
_entity_poly.pdbx_strand_id
1 'polypeptide(L)'
;MRESKRVWVWPGVGVGVMVAAVVVSLHSGWVVTALWILALPLLAAFWLAVVVVAVTAVWRTARGGRRWPQVVTGLTAVVSIGVPVMFYLWPQARVCTRFQLERPAFDAAVARDLSVRDYYGTDLPTHLCWVSANCKVAVVLTVDDHTARFVPDHVGIPDGAIGYAHLDGEPPAEPFEVFGDQLCPSIELGDGWWWLDQCG
;
A
#
# COMPACT_ATOMS: atom_id res chain seq x y z
N MET A 1 21.83 -43.02 -22.24
CA MET A 1 21.49 -42.30 -20.99
C MET A 1 21.19 -40.85 -21.36
N ARG A 2 19.95 -40.36 -21.18
CA ARG A 2 19.61 -38.94 -21.42
C ARG A 2 19.87 -38.17 -20.14
N GLU A 3 20.85 -37.27 -20.15
CA GLU A 3 20.98 -36.23 -19.13
C GLU A 3 19.71 -35.36 -19.17
N SER A 4 18.84 -35.59 -18.20
CA SER A 4 17.73 -34.69 -17.89
C SER A 4 18.34 -33.34 -17.50
N LYS A 5 18.22 -32.34 -18.40
CA LYS A 5 18.52 -30.94 -18.09
C LYS A 5 17.61 -30.54 -16.93
N ARG A 6 18.18 -30.56 -15.73
CA ARG A 6 17.51 -30.19 -14.48
C ARG A 6 17.14 -28.71 -14.62
N VAL A 7 15.87 -28.41 -14.93
CA VAL A 7 15.36 -27.04 -14.94
C VAL A 7 15.42 -26.54 -13.51
N TRP A 8 16.52 -25.88 -13.17
CA TRP A 8 16.72 -25.22 -11.90
C TRP A 8 15.83 -23.98 -11.93
N VAL A 9 14.61 -24.11 -11.41
CA VAL A 9 13.77 -22.95 -11.14
C VAL A 9 14.54 -22.12 -10.14
N TRP A 10 15.01 -20.96 -10.58
CA TRP A 10 15.84 -20.07 -9.77
C TRP A 10 15.03 -19.66 -8.54
N PRO A 11 15.51 -19.93 -7.32
CA PRO A 11 14.81 -19.53 -6.09
C PRO A 11 14.53 -18.02 -6.04
N GLY A 12 15.30 -17.21 -6.78
CA GLY A 12 15.06 -15.78 -6.94
C GLY A 12 13.71 -15.42 -7.57
N VAL A 13 13.10 -16.28 -8.41
CA VAL A 13 11.78 -15.99 -9.02
C VAL A 13 10.68 -16.01 -7.96
N GLY A 14 10.69 -17.01 -7.07
CA GLY A 14 9.69 -17.13 -6.00
C GLY A 14 9.77 -15.95 -5.02
N VAL A 15 10.98 -15.57 -4.63
CA VAL A 15 11.21 -14.40 -3.76
C VAL A 15 10.80 -13.10 -4.45
N GLY A 16 11.14 -12.93 -5.74
CA GLY A 16 10.75 -11.75 -6.50
C GLY A 16 9.23 -11.58 -6.60
N VAL A 17 8.51 -12.67 -6.88
CA VAL A 17 7.03 -12.67 -6.92
C VAL A 17 6.44 -12.38 -5.54
N MET A 18 7.01 -12.95 -4.48
CA MET A 18 6.58 -12.69 -3.10
C MET A 18 6.73 -11.21 -2.73
N VAL A 19 7.88 -10.61 -3.00
CA VAL A 19 8.13 -9.19 -2.73
C VAL A 19 7.19 -8.32 -3.54
N ALA A 20 7.04 -8.58 -4.85
CA ALA A 20 6.14 -7.82 -5.71
C ALA A 20 4.69 -7.89 -5.21
N ALA A 21 4.20 -9.07 -4.81
CA ALA A 21 2.86 -9.25 -4.27
C ALA A 21 2.63 -8.40 -3.01
N VAL A 22 3.57 -8.43 -2.06
CA VAL A 22 3.48 -7.65 -0.82
C VAL A 22 3.50 -6.15 -1.12
N VAL A 23 4.44 -5.68 -1.96
CA VAL A 23 4.56 -4.26 -2.31
C VAL A 23 3.31 -3.75 -3.01
N VAL A 24 2.79 -4.47 -4.01
CA VAL A 24 1.55 -4.09 -4.72
C VAL A 24 0.36 -4.06 -3.76
N SER A 25 0.31 -4.97 -2.79
CA SER A 25 -0.77 -4.97 -1.80
C SER A 25 -0.70 -3.80 -0.82
N LEU A 26 0.51 -3.37 -0.41
CA LEU A 26 0.69 -2.18 0.44
C LEU A 26 0.34 -0.88 -0.32
N HIS A 27 0.65 -0.83 -1.61
CA HIS A 27 0.46 0.33 -2.48
C HIS A 27 -0.81 0.26 -3.34
N SER A 28 -1.80 -0.54 -2.95
CA SER A 28 -3.01 -0.74 -3.77
C SER A 28 -3.77 0.57 -4.00
N GLY A 29 -3.83 1.47 -3.02
CA GLY A 29 -4.44 2.79 -3.17
C GLY A 29 -3.79 3.64 -4.26
N TRP A 30 -2.45 3.69 -4.27
CA TRP A 30 -1.65 4.35 -5.31
C TRP A 30 -1.90 3.71 -6.69
N VAL A 31 -1.91 2.38 -6.78
CA VAL A 31 -2.16 1.67 -8.06
C VAL A 31 -3.54 2.00 -8.61
N VAL A 32 -4.56 2.03 -7.75
CA VAL A 32 -5.94 2.36 -8.14
C VAL A 32 -6.04 3.81 -8.60
N THR A 33 -5.42 4.75 -7.89
CA THR A 33 -5.40 6.17 -8.29
C THR A 33 -4.65 6.39 -9.60
N ALA A 34 -3.50 5.74 -9.80
CA ALA A 34 -2.68 5.93 -11.00
C ALA A 34 -3.26 5.28 -12.26
N LEU A 35 -3.88 4.10 -12.14
CA LEU A 35 -4.40 3.32 -13.28
C LEU A 35 -5.92 3.46 -13.48
N TRP A 36 -6.62 4.05 -12.53
CA TRP A 36 -8.07 4.26 -12.56
C TRP A 36 -8.86 3.00 -12.94
N ILE A 37 -9.77 3.06 -13.92
CA ILE A 37 -10.58 1.92 -14.35
C ILE A 37 -9.74 0.73 -14.86
N LEU A 38 -8.50 0.99 -15.32
CA LEU A 38 -7.57 -0.06 -15.74
C LEU A 38 -6.92 -0.77 -14.55
N ALA A 39 -6.98 -0.21 -13.34
CA ALA A 39 -6.42 -0.84 -12.14
C ALA A 39 -7.06 -2.20 -11.88
N LEU A 40 -8.38 -2.31 -12.00
CA LEU A 40 -9.13 -3.54 -11.72
C LEU A 40 -8.69 -4.73 -12.60
N PRO A 41 -8.73 -4.66 -13.95
CA PRO A 41 -8.30 -5.76 -14.79
C PRO A 41 -6.80 -6.07 -14.64
N LEU A 42 -5.96 -5.05 -14.42
CA LEU A 42 -4.51 -5.24 -14.26
C LEU A 42 -4.17 -5.90 -12.92
N LEU A 43 -4.80 -5.48 -11.82
CA LEU A 43 -4.65 -6.12 -10.51
C LEU A 43 -5.19 -7.56 -10.55
N ALA A 44 -6.34 -7.79 -11.18
CA ALA A 44 -6.89 -9.15 -11.33
C ALA A 44 -5.93 -10.06 -12.12
N ALA A 45 -5.39 -9.57 -13.24
CA ALA A 45 -4.39 -10.30 -14.03
C ALA A 45 -3.10 -10.56 -13.24
N PHE A 46 -2.63 -9.56 -12.49
CA PHE A 46 -1.47 -9.69 -11.61
C PHE A 46 -1.67 -10.78 -10.55
N TRP A 47 -2.79 -10.74 -9.82
CA TRP A 47 -3.08 -11.74 -8.79
C TRP A 47 -3.27 -13.15 -9.36
N LEU A 48 -3.91 -13.28 -10.52
CA LEU A 48 -3.99 -14.54 -11.24
C LEU A 48 -2.60 -15.08 -11.60
N ALA A 49 -1.70 -14.22 -12.09
CA ALA A 49 -0.33 -14.60 -12.40
C ALA A 49 0.44 -15.05 -11.15
N VAL A 50 0.31 -14.35 -10.02
CA VAL A 50 0.92 -14.74 -8.73
C VAL A 50 0.46 -16.15 -8.32
N VAL A 51 -0.85 -16.41 -8.38
CA VAL A 51 -1.42 -17.73 -8.03
C VAL A 51 -0.90 -18.82 -8.97
N VAL A 52 -0.90 -18.60 -10.29
CA VAL A 52 -0.39 -19.57 -11.27
C VAL A 52 1.09 -19.87 -11.04
N VAL A 53 1.92 -18.86 -10.81
CA VAL A 53 3.35 -19.04 -10.53
C VAL A 53 3.56 -19.81 -9.21
N ALA A 54 2.85 -19.45 -8.15
CA ALA A 54 2.94 -20.14 -6.86
C ALA A 54 2.56 -21.62 -6.97
N VAL A 55 1.41 -21.93 -7.58
CA VAL A 55 0.92 -23.30 -7.74
C VAL A 55 1.87 -24.13 -8.61
N THR A 56 2.34 -23.57 -9.75
CA THR A 56 3.25 -24.29 -10.64
C THR A 56 4.61 -24.54 -9.99
N ALA A 57 5.13 -23.59 -9.20
CA ALA A 57 6.38 -23.76 -8.45
C ALA A 57 6.25 -24.85 -7.37
N VAL A 58 5.18 -24.84 -6.58
CA VAL A 58 4.91 -25.86 -5.57
C VAL A 58 4.77 -27.24 -6.22
N TRP A 59 4.00 -27.34 -7.31
CA TRP A 59 3.80 -28.60 -8.02
C TRP A 59 5.10 -29.18 -8.62
N ARG A 60 5.95 -28.33 -9.22
CA ARG A 60 7.25 -28.75 -9.76
C ARG A 60 8.20 -29.21 -8.66
N THR A 61 8.26 -28.51 -7.52
CA THR A 61 9.15 -28.87 -6.42
C THR A 61 8.67 -30.09 -5.65
N ALA A 62 7.36 -30.29 -5.51
CA ALA A 62 6.78 -31.50 -4.89
C ALA A 62 7.25 -32.80 -5.59
N ARG A 63 7.48 -32.76 -6.90
CA ARG A 63 7.99 -33.90 -7.68
C ARG A 63 9.49 -34.15 -7.55
N GLY A 64 10.25 -33.21 -7.02
CA GLY A 64 11.72 -33.23 -7.03
C GLY A 64 12.41 -34.04 -5.93
N GLY A 65 11.66 -34.69 -5.03
CA GLY A 65 12.17 -35.56 -3.95
C GLY A 65 13.03 -34.88 -2.85
N ARG A 66 13.50 -33.65 -3.07
CA ARG A 66 14.30 -32.88 -2.10
C ARG A 66 13.39 -32.04 -1.20
N ARG A 67 13.47 -32.26 0.11
CA ARG A 67 12.64 -31.55 1.11
C ARG A 67 12.90 -30.05 1.18
N TRP A 68 14.16 -29.61 1.11
CA TRP A 68 14.51 -28.20 1.31
C TRP A 68 13.89 -27.23 0.28
N PRO A 69 14.01 -27.46 -1.05
CA PRO A 69 13.34 -26.61 -2.04
C PRO A 69 11.82 -26.56 -1.92
N GLN A 70 11.19 -27.66 -1.46
CA GLN A 70 9.75 -27.73 -1.25
C GLN A 70 9.31 -26.81 -0.11
N VAL A 71 10.04 -26.83 1.01
CA VAL A 71 9.76 -25.96 2.16
C VAL A 71 9.90 -24.49 1.76
N VAL A 72 11.01 -24.10 1.13
CA VAL A 72 11.24 -22.71 0.72
C VAL A 72 10.15 -22.24 -0.26
N THR A 73 9.84 -23.06 -1.28
CA THR A 73 8.81 -22.71 -2.27
C THR A 73 7.42 -22.61 -1.64
N GLY A 74 7.09 -23.55 -0.75
CA GLY A 74 5.84 -23.53 0.02
C GLY A 74 5.71 -22.27 0.85
N LEU A 75 6.76 -21.89 1.59
CA LEU A 75 6.77 -20.65 2.38
C LEU A 75 6.59 -19.42 1.50
N THR A 76 7.34 -19.29 0.39
CA THR A 76 7.19 -18.15 -0.52
C THR A 76 5.78 -18.07 -1.12
N ALA A 77 5.17 -19.21 -1.47
CA ALA A 77 3.81 -19.26 -2.00
C ALA A 77 2.78 -18.82 -0.93
N VAL A 78 2.93 -19.31 0.30
CA VAL A 78 2.08 -18.92 1.43
C VAL A 78 2.19 -17.42 1.69
N VAL A 79 3.39 -16.84 1.69
CA VAL A 79 3.55 -15.40 1.92
C VAL A 79 2.99 -14.57 0.75
N SER A 80 3.27 -14.98 -0.50
CA SER A 80 2.83 -14.26 -1.70
C SER A 80 1.31 -14.13 -1.83
N ILE A 81 0.55 -15.08 -1.26
CA ILE A 81 -0.92 -15.10 -1.31
C ILE A 81 -1.50 -14.67 0.04
N GLY A 82 -0.99 -15.23 1.13
CA GLY A 82 -1.52 -15.05 2.47
C GLY A 82 -1.40 -13.61 2.98
N VAL A 83 -0.26 -12.95 2.76
CA VAL A 83 -0.08 -11.56 3.23
C VAL A 83 -1.02 -10.59 2.50
N PRO A 84 -1.16 -10.61 1.16
CA PRO A 84 -2.15 -9.77 0.49
C PRO A 84 -3.60 -10.05 0.91
N VAL A 85 -3.98 -11.32 1.08
CA VAL A 85 -5.32 -11.68 1.58
C VAL A 85 -5.53 -11.13 2.99
N MET A 86 -4.54 -11.25 3.87
CA MET A 86 -4.57 -10.67 5.21
C MET A 86 -4.75 -9.15 5.17
N PHE A 87 -3.99 -8.44 4.33
CA PHE A 87 -4.13 -6.98 4.17
C PHE A 87 -5.49 -6.56 3.60
N TYR A 88 -6.09 -7.36 2.72
CA TYR A 88 -7.44 -7.10 2.23
C TYR A 88 -8.50 -7.29 3.33
N LEU A 89 -8.39 -8.36 4.13
CA LEU A 89 -9.34 -8.66 5.19
C LEU A 89 -9.17 -7.76 6.42
N TRP A 90 -7.96 -7.28 6.67
CA TRP A 90 -7.61 -6.40 7.79
C TRP A 90 -6.89 -5.14 7.29
N PRO A 91 -7.64 -4.14 6.78
CA PRO A 91 -7.06 -2.90 6.28
C PRO A 91 -6.17 -2.18 7.31
N GLN A 92 -6.49 -2.30 8.61
CA GLN A 92 -5.67 -1.75 9.69
C GLN A 92 -4.25 -2.31 9.66
N ALA A 93 -4.09 -3.61 9.43
CA ALA A 93 -2.77 -4.24 9.32
C ALA A 93 -2.00 -3.71 8.11
N ARG A 94 -2.68 -3.48 6.97
CA ARG A 94 -2.07 -2.88 5.77
C ARG A 94 -1.55 -1.47 6.06
N VAL A 95 -2.41 -0.62 6.61
CA VAL A 95 -2.12 0.79 6.92
C VAL A 95 -0.97 0.90 7.91
N CYS A 96 -1.04 0.19 9.04
CA CYS A 96 0.03 0.20 10.05
C CYS A 96 1.35 -0.34 9.48
N THR A 97 1.31 -1.43 8.71
CA THR A 97 2.53 -2.02 8.13
C THR A 97 3.19 -1.06 7.15
N ARG A 98 2.41 -0.45 6.25
CA ARG A 98 2.94 0.52 5.30
C ARG A 98 3.53 1.73 6.02
N PHE A 99 2.77 2.31 6.94
CA PHE A 99 3.23 3.47 7.71
C PHE A 99 4.56 3.20 8.41
N GLN A 100 4.69 2.06 9.11
CA GLN A 100 5.92 1.74 9.83
C GLN A 100 7.12 1.49 8.90
N LEU A 101 6.90 0.86 7.73
CA LEU A 101 7.96 0.63 6.75
C LEU A 101 8.44 1.93 6.07
N GLU A 102 7.52 2.87 5.85
CA GLU A 102 7.76 4.11 5.10
C GLU A 102 7.83 5.35 6.00
N ARG A 103 7.86 5.16 7.32
CA ARG A 103 7.76 6.23 8.32
C ARG A 103 8.71 7.42 8.06
N PRO A 104 10.01 7.21 7.76
CA PRO A 104 10.90 8.34 7.47
C PRO A 104 10.48 9.16 6.23
N ALA A 105 9.84 8.53 5.25
CA ALA A 105 9.36 9.22 4.05
C ALA A 105 8.07 9.99 4.32
N PHE A 106 7.18 9.47 5.17
CA PHE A 106 6.01 10.20 5.67
C PHE A 106 6.42 11.45 6.46
N ASP A 107 7.34 11.30 7.42
CA ASP A 107 7.87 12.41 8.21
C ASP A 107 8.52 13.48 7.32
N ALA A 108 9.29 13.06 6.30
CA ALA A 108 9.89 13.96 5.33
C ALA A 108 8.86 14.68 4.44
N ALA A 109 7.73 14.02 4.12
CA ALA A 109 6.65 14.60 3.33
C ALA A 109 5.91 15.72 4.08
N VAL A 110 5.64 15.54 5.38
CA VAL A 110 4.92 16.53 6.19
C VAL A 110 5.81 17.66 6.72
N ALA A 111 7.12 17.46 6.79
CA ALA A 111 8.08 18.52 7.12
C ALA A 111 8.28 19.56 6.00
N ARG A 112 7.60 19.40 4.86
CA ARG A 112 7.65 20.35 3.75
C ARG A 112 6.95 21.66 4.12
N ASP A 113 7.40 22.75 3.49
CA ASP A 113 6.67 24.01 3.55
C ASP A 113 5.40 23.89 2.70
N LEU A 114 4.25 24.02 3.35
CA LEU A 114 2.90 23.88 2.77
C LEU A 114 2.20 25.24 2.65
N SER A 115 2.97 26.31 2.47
CA SER A 115 2.47 27.69 2.38
C SER A 115 1.50 27.94 1.21
N VAL A 116 1.47 27.07 0.20
CA VAL A 116 0.53 27.15 -0.93
C VAL A 116 -0.68 26.25 -0.68
N ARG A 117 -1.86 26.87 -0.49
CA ARG A 117 -3.15 26.18 -0.36
C ARG A 117 -3.75 25.85 -1.73
N ASP A 118 -3.10 24.93 -2.43
CA ASP A 118 -3.71 24.27 -3.59
C ASP A 118 -4.73 23.23 -3.10
N TYR A 119 -5.84 23.07 -3.83
CA TYR A 119 -6.92 22.14 -3.45
C TYR A 119 -6.42 20.72 -3.18
N TYR A 120 -5.49 20.21 -3.99
CA TYR A 120 -4.87 18.89 -3.79
C TYR A 120 -3.53 18.93 -3.03
N GLY A 121 -3.12 20.11 -2.57
CA GLY A 121 -1.87 20.32 -1.87
C GLY A 121 -0.64 20.54 -2.76
N THR A 122 0.51 20.58 -2.10
CA THR A 122 1.83 20.88 -2.67
C THR A 122 2.50 19.62 -3.21
N ASP A 123 3.21 19.74 -4.34
CA ASP A 123 3.95 18.62 -4.94
C ASP A 123 5.09 18.13 -4.05
N LEU A 124 5.23 16.81 -3.96
CA LEU A 124 6.36 16.16 -3.32
C LEU A 124 7.53 16.02 -4.31
N PRO A 125 8.78 16.05 -3.83
CA PRO A 125 9.93 15.61 -4.61
C PRO A 125 9.74 14.19 -5.15
N THR A 126 10.28 13.90 -6.33
CA THR A 126 10.09 12.61 -7.02
C THR A 126 10.40 11.38 -6.16
N HIS A 127 11.43 11.46 -5.30
CA HIS A 127 11.83 10.37 -4.41
C HIS A 127 10.86 10.13 -3.23
N LEU A 128 9.92 11.04 -2.98
CA LEU A 128 8.86 10.91 -1.99
C LEU A 128 7.49 10.63 -2.63
N CYS A 129 7.35 10.69 -3.96
CA CYS A 129 6.05 10.47 -4.62
C CYS A 129 5.39 9.13 -4.24
N TRP A 130 6.16 8.10 -3.91
CA TRP A 130 5.64 6.78 -3.57
C TRP A 130 4.78 6.71 -2.29
N VAL A 131 4.89 7.68 -1.36
CA VAL A 131 4.08 7.68 -0.14
C VAL A 131 2.71 8.34 -0.35
N SER A 132 2.50 9.00 -1.50
CA SER A 132 1.28 9.73 -1.82
C SER A 132 0.69 9.27 -3.15
N ALA A 133 -0.61 8.99 -3.18
CA ALA A 133 -1.33 8.54 -4.36
C ALA A 133 -1.21 9.49 -5.56
N ASN A 134 -1.11 10.79 -5.31
CA ASN A 134 -1.03 11.85 -6.32
C ASN A 134 0.31 12.63 -6.27
N CYS A 135 1.32 12.11 -5.56
CA CYS A 135 2.58 12.80 -5.30
C CYS A 135 2.40 14.21 -4.66
N LYS A 136 1.36 14.39 -3.85
CA LYS A 136 1.12 15.64 -3.12
C LYS A 136 0.96 15.42 -1.63
N VAL A 137 1.13 16.50 -0.88
CA VAL A 137 0.79 16.63 0.54
C VAL A 137 -0.07 17.88 0.71
N ALA A 138 -1.19 17.74 1.40
CA ALA A 138 -2.17 18.82 1.57
C ALA A 138 -2.25 19.26 3.04
N VAL A 139 -2.69 20.49 3.27
CA VAL A 139 -3.20 20.92 4.58
C VAL A 139 -4.71 20.81 4.51
N VAL A 140 -5.27 19.96 5.35
CA VAL A 140 -6.72 19.77 5.48
C VAL A 140 -7.21 20.42 6.76
N LEU A 141 -8.47 20.84 6.76
CA LEU A 141 -9.08 21.59 7.84
C LEU A 141 -10.34 20.89 8.32
N THR A 142 -10.65 21.00 9.61
CA THR A 142 -12.01 20.79 10.09
C THR A 142 -12.83 22.07 9.95
N VAL A 143 -14.14 21.97 10.23
CA VAL A 143 -15.05 23.14 10.28
C VAL A 143 -14.60 24.17 11.33
N ASP A 144 -13.95 23.72 12.40
CA ASP A 144 -13.42 24.57 13.48
C ASP A 144 -11.94 24.94 13.28
N ASP A 145 -11.47 24.98 12.03
CA ASP A 145 -10.12 25.39 11.63
C ASP A 145 -8.96 24.56 12.24
N HIS A 146 -9.22 23.33 12.70
CA HIS A 146 -8.13 22.42 13.09
C HIS A 146 -7.41 21.91 11.84
N THR A 147 -6.10 22.09 11.79
CA THR A 147 -5.27 21.72 10.64
C THR A 147 -4.63 20.34 10.81
N ALA A 148 -4.62 19.56 9.74
CA ALA A 148 -3.77 18.37 9.64
C ALA A 148 -2.96 18.37 8.33
N ARG A 149 -1.77 17.80 8.36
CA ARG A 149 -0.96 17.57 7.15
C ARG A 149 -1.31 16.19 6.59
N PHE A 150 -1.91 16.16 5.41
CA PHE A 150 -2.52 14.97 4.81
C PHE A 150 -1.71 14.45 3.63
N VAL A 151 -1.41 13.16 3.66
CA VAL A 151 -0.74 12.39 2.62
C VAL A 151 -1.72 11.34 2.08
N PRO A 152 -2.32 11.56 0.89
CA PRO A 152 -3.34 10.65 0.34
C PRO A 152 -2.79 9.25 0.06
N ASP A 153 -3.46 8.19 0.53
CA ASP A 153 -3.21 6.80 0.11
C ASP A 153 -3.98 6.45 -1.16
N HIS A 154 -5.14 7.06 -1.31
CA HIS A 154 -6.04 6.94 -2.45
C HIS A 154 -6.73 8.27 -2.69
N VAL A 155 -6.88 8.63 -3.95
CA VAL A 155 -7.68 9.76 -4.44
C VAL A 155 -8.69 9.22 -5.45
N GLY A 156 -9.96 9.55 -5.23
CA GLY A 156 -11.09 9.19 -6.09
C GLY A 156 -11.22 10.11 -7.30
N ILE A 157 -12.16 9.77 -8.19
CA ILE A 157 -12.54 10.60 -9.35
C ILE A 157 -14.07 10.76 -9.33
N PRO A 158 -14.62 11.99 -9.37
CA PRO A 158 -13.91 13.25 -9.56
C PRO A 158 -13.13 13.73 -8.33
N ASP A 159 -13.55 13.30 -7.13
CA ASP A 159 -13.10 13.80 -5.84
C ASP A 159 -13.10 12.67 -4.79
N GLY A 160 -12.71 13.01 -3.56
CA GLY A 160 -12.61 12.09 -2.43
C GLY A 160 -11.21 11.53 -2.19
N ALA A 161 -10.89 11.20 -0.95
CA ALA A 161 -9.62 10.58 -0.58
C ALA A 161 -9.69 9.85 0.75
N ILE A 162 -8.72 8.97 0.98
CA ILE A 162 -8.37 8.41 2.31
C ILE A 162 -6.86 8.40 2.42
N GLY A 163 -6.31 8.43 3.63
CA GLY A 163 -4.86 8.55 3.75
C GLY A 163 -4.34 8.80 5.16
N TYR A 164 -3.08 9.21 5.22
CA TYR A 164 -2.35 9.44 6.45
C TYR A 164 -2.38 10.92 6.80
N ALA A 165 -2.70 11.27 8.03
CA ALA A 165 -2.66 12.64 8.52
C ALA A 165 -1.73 12.76 9.72
N HIS A 166 -0.92 13.81 9.73
CA HIS A 166 -0.19 14.24 10.91
C HIS A 166 -0.90 15.42 11.55
N LEU A 167 -1.33 15.23 12.79
CA LEU A 167 -2.06 16.21 13.58
C LEU A 167 -1.14 16.84 14.62
N ASP A 168 -1.26 18.16 14.78
CA ASP A 168 -0.56 18.90 15.84
C ASP A 168 -1.41 18.87 17.12
N GLY A 169 -1.55 17.69 17.74
CA GLY A 169 -2.32 17.48 18.98
C GLY A 169 -3.29 16.29 18.95
N GLU A 170 -4.29 16.32 19.82
CA GLU A 170 -5.38 15.34 19.85
C GLU A 170 -6.28 15.47 18.62
N PRO A 171 -6.85 14.36 18.10
CA PRO A 171 -7.78 14.43 16.99
C PRO A 171 -9.03 15.22 17.37
N PRO A 172 -9.49 16.16 16.53
CA PRO A 172 -10.73 16.88 16.75
C PRO A 172 -11.94 15.93 16.70
N ALA A 173 -13.05 16.34 17.31
CA ALA A 173 -14.31 15.59 17.24
C ALA A 173 -14.97 15.75 15.86
N GLU A 174 -14.71 16.87 15.19
CA GLU A 174 -15.24 17.20 13.88
C GLU A 174 -14.46 16.48 12.76
N PRO A 175 -15.14 16.14 11.65
CA PRO A 175 -14.48 15.55 10.50
C PRO A 175 -13.60 16.58 9.77
N PHE A 176 -12.54 16.07 9.13
CA PHE A 176 -11.74 16.83 8.18
C PHE A 176 -12.45 16.89 6.83
N GLU A 177 -12.49 18.07 6.20
CA GLU A 177 -12.88 18.20 4.80
C GLU A 177 -11.67 17.88 3.91
N VAL A 178 -11.73 16.76 3.19
CA VAL A 178 -10.65 16.29 2.34
C VAL A 178 -11.18 16.02 0.95
N PHE A 179 -10.87 16.93 0.03
CA PHE A 179 -11.25 16.85 -1.38
C PHE A 179 -12.74 16.54 -1.57
N GLY A 180 -13.62 17.25 -0.85
CA GLY A 180 -15.07 17.06 -0.92
C GLY A 180 -15.64 15.93 -0.07
N ASP A 181 -14.81 15.07 0.54
CA ASP A 181 -15.24 14.05 1.50
C ASP A 181 -15.06 14.51 2.95
N GLN A 182 -15.86 13.96 3.85
CA GLN A 182 -15.68 14.09 5.30
C GLN A 182 -14.95 12.87 5.85
N LEU A 183 -13.74 13.08 6.35
CA LEU A 183 -12.91 12.02 6.90
C LEU A 183 -12.73 12.15 8.40
N CYS A 184 -12.78 11.02 9.08
CA CYS A 184 -12.61 10.90 10.52
C CYS A 184 -11.31 10.13 10.84
N PRO A 185 -10.56 10.56 11.88
CA PRO A 185 -9.47 9.75 12.42
C PRO A 185 -9.99 8.41 12.90
N SER A 186 -9.48 7.31 12.34
CA SER A 186 -10.00 5.96 12.60
C SER A 186 -8.96 4.99 13.16
N ILE A 187 -7.67 5.22 12.87
CA ILE A 187 -6.57 4.39 13.39
C ILE A 187 -5.44 5.30 13.85
N GLU A 188 -5.06 5.21 15.12
CA GLU A 188 -3.87 5.88 15.64
C GLU A 188 -2.61 5.11 15.21
N LEU A 189 -1.63 5.81 14.63
CA LEU A 189 -0.37 5.25 14.14
C LEU A 189 0.83 5.61 15.04
N GLY A 190 0.60 6.52 16.00
CA GLY A 190 1.58 7.02 16.97
C GLY A 190 2.24 8.33 16.52
N ASP A 191 2.76 9.09 17.49
CA ASP A 191 3.52 10.33 17.26
C ASP A 191 2.75 11.37 16.42
N GLY A 192 1.46 11.55 16.71
CA GLY A 192 0.59 12.49 16.00
C GLY A 192 0.05 11.99 14.66
N TRP A 193 0.43 10.78 14.22
CA TRP A 193 -0.06 10.20 12.98
C TRP A 193 -1.36 9.41 13.15
N TRP A 194 -2.27 9.63 12.20
CA TRP A 194 -3.57 8.98 12.13
C TRP A 194 -3.88 8.53 10.70
N TRP A 195 -4.61 7.43 10.58
CA TRP A 195 -5.32 7.08 9.35
C TRP A 195 -6.66 7.82 9.34
N LEU A 196 -6.91 8.58 8.27
CA LEU A 196 -8.20 9.20 7.99
C LEU A 196 -8.96 8.34 6.99
N ASP A 197 -10.19 8.00 7.35
CA ASP A 197 -11.12 7.22 6.53
C ASP A 197 -12.50 7.89 6.54
N GLN A 198 -13.42 7.40 5.72
CA GLN A 198 -14.80 7.91 5.71
C GLN A 198 -15.42 7.80 7.10
N CYS A 199 -16.10 8.86 7.53
CA CYS A 199 -16.87 8.84 8.77
C CYS A 199 -18.02 7.82 8.64
N GLY A 200 -18.22 7.02 9.69
CA GLY A 200 -19.19 5.91 9.73
C GLY A 200 -20.65 6.32 9.82
#